data_AF-A0A5Q6RRU3-F1
#
_entry.id   AF-A0A5Q6RRU3-F1
#
_cell.length_a   1.000
_cell.length_b   1.000
_cell.length_c   1.000
_cell.angle_alpha   90.00
_cell.angle_beta   90.00
_cell.angle_gamma   90.00
#
_symmetry.space_group_name_H-M   'P 1'
#
loop_
_entity.id
_entity.type
_entity.pdbx_description
1 polymer ?
#
loop_
_entity_poly.entity_id
_entity_poly.type
_entity_poly.pdbx_seq_one_letter_code
_entity_poly.pdbx_strand_id
1 'polypeptide(L)'
;MYDELSRQHVQELRRGTVVLACLLSLREPGYGYGLLESLDEAGIAVDANTLYPLLRRLEKQGLLTSEWNTDEARPRKFYRTSSDGVRLAETLVAEWNELDTALTRFTDGGNR
;
A
#
# COMPACT_ATOMS: atom_id res chain seq x y z
N MET A 1 9.84 18.31 19.45
CA MET A 1 8.52 18.05 20.08
C MET A 1 7.40 18.13 19.05
N TYR A 2 7.20 19.25 18.33
CA TYR A 2 6.23 19.31 17.21
C TYR A 2 6.57 18.35 16.06
N ASP A 3 7.85 18.15 15.77
CA ASP A 3 8.31 17.24 14.71
C ASP A 3 7.96 15.76 15.00
N GLU A 4 8.06 15.32 16.25
CA GLU A 4 7.76 13.92 16.63
C GLU A 4 6.26 13.62 16.55
N LEU A 5 5.43 14.54 17.06
CA LEU A 5 3.97 14.43 17.00
C LEU A 5 3.49 14.39 15.54
N SER A 6 4.01 15.29 14.70
CA SER A 6 3.70 15.31 13.28
C SER A 6 4.12 14.01 12.58
N ARG A 7 5.32 13.49 12.86
CA ARG A 7 5.80 12.22 12.30
C ARG A 7 4.89 11.05 12.67
N GLN A 8 4.43 10.98 13.92
CA GLN A 8 3.50 9.94 14.37
C GLN A 8 2.20 10.00 13.56
N HIS A 9 1.60 11.17 13.41
CA HIS A 9 0.34 11.30 12.66
C HIS A 9 0.51 11.07 11.15
N VAL A 10 1.63 11.47 10.55
CA VAL A 10 1.97 11.14 9.17
C VAL A 10 2.09 9.62 9.00
N GLN A 11 2.67 8.92 9.97
CA GLN A 11 2.78 7.46 9.92
C GLN A 11 1.42 6.77 9.97
N GLU A 12 0.45 7.28 10.73
CA GLU A 12 -0.92 6.74 10.74
C GLU A 12 -1.62 6.89 9.38
N LEU A 13 -1.45 8.02 8.68
CA LEU A 13 -1.98 8.21 7.32
C LEU A 13 -1.36 7.19 6.34
N ARG A 14 -0.04 6.97 6.43
CA ARG A 14 0.67 5.97 5.62
C ARG A 14 0.21 4.54 5.92
N ARG A 15 0.02 4.18 7.20
CA ARG A 15 -0.52 2.87 7.60
C ARG A 15 -1.95 2.67 7.08
N GLY A 16 -2.76 3.73 7.04
CA GLY A 16 -4.11 3.69 6.47
C GLY A 16 -4.14 3.43 4.96
N THR A 17 -3.09 3.81 4.24
CA THR A 17 -3.02 3.73 2.76
C THR A 17 -2.17 2.58 2.22
N VAL A 18 -1.33 1.95 3.06
CA VAL A 18 -0.39 0.90 2.63
C VAL A 18 -1.06 -0.31 1.96
N VAL A 19 -2.26 -0.69 2.40
CA VAL A 19 -3.03 -1.77 1.76
C VAL A 19 -3.35 -1.42 0.32
N LEU A 20 -3.90 -0.23 0.09
CA LEU A 20 -4.25 0.26 -1.23
C LEU A 20 -3.01 0.35 -2.12
N ALA A 21 -1.92 0.91 -1.59
CA ALA A 21 -0.66 1.02 -2.30
C ALA A 21 -0.10 -0.33 -2.74
N CYS A 22 -0.14 -1.35 -1.87
CA CYS A 22 0.27 -2.72 -2.22
C CYS A 22 -0.59 -3.29 -3.36
N LEU A 23 -1.92 -3.15 -3.28
CA LEU A 23 -2.83 -3.69 -4.30
C LEU A 23 -2.68 -2.99 -5.66
N LEU A 24 -2.40 -1.69 -5.66
CA LEU A 24 -2.15 -0.92 -6.89
C LEU A 24 -0.79 -1.26 -7.50
N SER A 25 0.27 -1.29 -6.68
CA SER A 25 1.63 -1.59 -7.13
C SER A 25 1.76 -3.02 -7.68
N LEU A 26 1.15 -3.99 -7.00
CA LEU A 26 1.20 -5.41 -7.41
C LEU A 26 0.22 -5.79 -8.53
N ARG A 27 -0.37 -4.82 -9.23
CA ARG A 27 -1.06 -5.09 -10.51
C ARG A 27 -0.10 -5.68 -11.53
N GLU A 28 1.14 -5.18 -11.51
CA GLU A 28 2.29 -5.83 -12.13
C GLU A 28 2.97 -6.77 -11.12
N PRO A 29 3.27 -8.02 -11.48
CA PRO A 29 3.90 -8.97 -10.56
C PRO A 29 5.24 -8.47 -10.02
N GLY A 30 5.45 -8.59 -8.72
CA GLY A 30 6.67 -8.12 -8.06
C GLY A 30 7.06 -8.95 -6.84
N TYR A 31 8.35 -8.95 -6.49
CA TYR A 31 8.82 -9.58 -5.26
C TYR A 31 8.81 -8.56 -4.11
N GLY A 32 8.65 -9.06 -2.87
CA GLY A 32 8.40 -8.19 -1.71
C GLY A 32 9.47 -7.13 -1.42
N TYR A 33 10.74 -7.37 -1.78
CA TYR A 33 11.80 -6.36 -1.64
C TYR A 33 11.65 -5.23 -2.67
N GLY A 34 11.38 -5.53 -3.94
CA GLY A 34 11.13 -4.49 -4.95
C GLY A 34 9.90 -3.65 -4.61
N LEU A 35 8.88 -4.27 -4.01
CA LEU A 35 7.71 -3.53 -3.50
C LEU A 35 8.08 -2.55 -2.38
N LEU A 36 9.00 -2.88 -1.47
CA LEU A 36 9.48 -1.93 -0.45
C LEU A 36 10.06 -0.68 -1.11
N GLU A 37 10.92 -0.87 -2.12
CA GLU A 37 11.56 0.24 -2.84
C GLU A 37 10.53 1.10 -3.57
N SER A 38 9.61 0.47 -4.33
CA SER A 38 8.56 1.20 -5.05
C SER A 38 7.62 1.97 -4.12
N LEU A 39 7.30 1.43 -2.93
CA LEU A 39 6.48 2.12 -1.95
C LEU A 39 7.22 3.30 -1.31
N ASP A 40 8.51 3.14 -1.00
CA ASP A 40 9.32 4.22 -0.43
C ASP A 40 9.51 5.38 -1.42
N GLU A 41 9.77 5.08 -2.69
CA GLU A 41 9.84 6.07 -3.78
C GLU A 41 8.52 6.84 -3.95
N ALA A 42 7.38 6.18 -3.74
CA ALA A 42 6.06 6.81 -3.73
C ALA A 42 5.73 7.56 -2.43
N GLY A 43 6.65 7.61 -1.46
CA GLY A 43 6.47 8.28 -0.17
C GLY A 43 5.64 7.50 0.86
N ILE A 44 5.38 6.21 0.61
CA ILE A 44 4.62 5.28 1.47
C ILE A 44 5.63 4.38 2.21
N ALA A 45 6.40 5.00 3.10
CA ALA A 45 7.42 4.30 3.87
C ALA A 45 6.81 3.22 4.77
N VAL A 46 7.23 1.97 4.54
CA VAL A 46 6.87 0.80 5.34
C VAL A 46 8.09 -0.10 5.49
N ASP A 47 8.30 -0.67 6.67
CA ASP A 47 9.41 -1.60 6.89
C ASP A 47 9.03 -3.04 6.49
N ALA A 48 10.06 -3.88 6.32
CA ALA A 48 9.91 -5.29 5.99
C ALA A 48 9.08 -6.08 7.02
N ASN A 49 9.23 -5.78 8.32
CA ASN A 49 8.52 -6.46 9.40
C ASN A 49 7.02 -6.18 9.37
N THR A 50 6.60 -5.09 8.73
CA THR A 50 5.20 -4.72 8.51
C THR A 50 4.72 -5.24 7.16
N LEU A 51 5.51 -5.08 6.10
CA LEU A 51 5.09 -5.44 4.74
C LEU A 51 4.90 -6.94 4.57
N TYR A 52 5.85 -7.78 5.02
CA TYR A 52 5.74 -9.22 4.76
C TYR A 52 4.55 -9.90 5.45
N PRO A 53 4.23 -9.59 6.73
CA PRO A 53 2.97 -10.05 7.33
C PRO A 53 1.73 -9.51 6.63
N LEU A 54 1.77 -8.26 6.15
CA LEU A 54 0.67 -7.67 5.37
C LEU A 54 0.43 -8.46 4.07
N LEU A 55 1.47 -8.75 3.29
CA LEU A 55 1.35 -9.51 2.04
C LEU A 55 0.77 -10.91 2.28
N ARG A 56 1.24 -11.61 3.32
CA ARG A 56 0.70 -12.92 3.73
C ARG A 56 -0.78 -12.84 4.12
N ARG A 57 -1.18 -11.76 4.80
CA ARG A 57 -2.57 -11.51 5.17
C ARG A 57 -3.44 -11.29 3.93
N LEU A 58 -3.01 -10.42 3.01
CA LEU A 58 -3.74 -10.13 1.78
C LEU A 58 -3.87 -11.38 0.89
N GLU A 59 -2.82 -12.21 0.82
CA GLU A 59 -2.86 -13.52 0.16
C GLU A 59 -3.87 -14.46 0.82
N LYS A 60 -3.85 -14.58 2.16
CA LYS A 60 -4.84 -15.39 2.90
C LYS A 60 -6.28 -14.92 2.69
N GLN A 61 -6.47 -13.63 2.43
CA GLN A 61 -7.77 -13.04 2.10
C GLN A 61 -8.16 -13.22 0.63
N GLY A 62 -7.31 -13.83 -0.21
CA GLY A 62 -7.56 -14.00 -1.65
C GLY A 62 -7.36 -12.73 -2.47
N LEU A 63 -6.83 -11.66 -1.88
CA LEU A 63 -6.61 -10.37 -2.55
C LEU A 63 -5.28 -10.34 -3.33
N LEU A 64 -4.33 -11.17 -2.92
CA LEU A 64 -3.10 -11.43 -3.65
C LEU A 64 -3.01 -12.92 -4.02
N THR A 65 -2.38 -13.18 -5.15
CA THR A 65 -1.85 -14.48 -5.53
C THR A 65 -0.34 -14.46 -5.43
N SER A 66 0.28 -15.64 -5.38
CA SER A 66 1.73 -15.72 -5.33
C SER A 66 2.29 -16.93 -6.07
N GLU A 67 3.50 -16.77 -6.56
CA GLU A 67 4.24 -17.80 -7.28
C GLU A 67 5.69 -17.81 -6.79
N TRP A 68 6.27 -19.01 -6.67
CA TRP A 68 7.68 -19.16 -6.37
C TRP A 68 8.48 -19.13 -7.66
N ASN A 69 9.37 -18.16 -7.79
CA ASN A 69 10.42 -18.20 -8.79
C ASN A 69 11.59 -19.00 -8.23
N THR A 70 11.89 -20.13 -8.87
CA THR A 70 12.95 -21.07 -8.51
C THR A 70 14.14 -21.03 -9.47
N ASP A 71 14.17 -20.08 -10.40
CA ASP A 71 15.22 -19.95 -11.43
C ASP A 71 16.53 -19.39 -10.85
N GLU A 72 16.46 -18.76 -9.67
CA GLU A 72 17.61 -18.25 -8.93
C GLU A 72 18.06 -19.20 -7.81
N ALA A 73 19.33 -19.07 -7.40
CA ALA A 73 19.93 -19.83 -6.30
C ALA A 73 19.18 -19.71 -4.95
N ARG A 74 18.35 -18.68 -4.79
CA ARG A 74 17.44 -18.51 -3.65
C ARG A 74 16.02 -18.32 -4.18
N PRO A 75 15.10 -19.26 -3.94
CA PRO A 75 13.71 -19.12 -4.34
C PRO A 75 13.10 -17.82 -3.80
N ARG A 76 12.46 -17.05 -4.67
CA ARG A 76 11.77 -15.80 -4.31
C ARG A 76 10.28 -15.93 -4.56
N LYS A 77 9.49 -15.39 -3.64
CA LYS A 77 8.04 -15.34 -3.78
C LYS A 77 7.65 -14.05 -4.49
N PHE A 78 7.01 -14.18 -5.65
CA PHE A 78 6.38 -13.09 -6.38
C PHE A 78 4.92 -13.00 -5.95
N TYR A 79 4.42 -11.78 -5.84
CA TYR A 79 3.03 -11.49 -5.55
C TYR A 79 2.39 -10.77 -6.73
N ARG A 80 1.10 -11.01 -6.93
CA ARG A 80 0.27 -10.31 -7.90
C ARG A 80 -1.11 -10.08 -7.33
N THR A 81 -1.67 -8.89 -7.53
CA THR A 81 -3.05 -8.57 -7.17
C THR A 81 -4.01 -9.49 -7.92
N SER A 82 -4.91 -10.15 -7.19
CA SER A 82 -5.95 -11.01 -7.77
C SER A 82 -7.09 -10.18 -8.36
N SER A 83 -8.03 -10.82 -9.07
CA SER A 83 -9.26 -10.16 -9.51
C SER A 83 -10.05 -9.56 -8.34
N ASP A 84 -10.08 -10.23 -7.19
CA ASP A 84 -10.75 -9.75 -5.98
C ASP A 84 -9.99 -8.59 -5.35
N GLY A 85 -8.66 -8.64 -5.37
CA GLY A 85 -7.79 -7.54 -4.96
C GLY A 85 -7.95 -6.30 -5.83
N VAL A 86 -8.14 -6.46 -7.14
CA VAL A 86 -8.41 -5.35 -8.06
C VAL A 86 -9.73 -4.67 -7.72
N ARG A 87 -10.81 -5.44 -7.51
CA ARG A 87 -12.13 -4.88 -7.14
C ARG A 87 -12.06 -4.13 -5.81
N LEU A 88 -11.36 -4.67 -4.82
CA LEU A 88 -11.15 -3.97 -3.55
C LEU A 88 -10.34 -2.69 -3.75
N ALA A 89 -9.28 -2.72 -4.56
CA ALA A 89 -8.49 -1.53 -4.85
C ALA A 89 -9.33 -0.44 -5.52
N GLU A 90 -10.22 -0.80 -6.44
CA GLU A 90 -11.15 0.15 -7.07
C GLU A 90 -12.09 0.81 -6.05
N THR A 91 -12.68 0.02 -5.14
CA THR A 91 -13.49 0.57 -4.03
C THR A 91 -12.67 1.53 -3.18
N LEU A 92 -11.47 1.12 -2.76
CA LEU A 92 -10.61 1.94 -1.90
C LEU A 92 -10.11 3.22 -2.59
N VAL A 93 -9.86 3.18 -3.91
CA VAL A 93 -9.54 4.40 -4.69
C VAL A 93 -10.73 5.35 -4.70
N ALA A 94 -11.96 4.85 -4.90
CA ALA A 94 -13.15 5.69 -4.87
C ALA A 94 -13.33 6.38 -3.52
N GLU A 95 -13.24 5.62 -2.42
CA GLU A 95 -13.31 6.15 -1.05
C GLU A 95 -12.20 7.17 -0.78
N TRP A 96 -10.97 6.91 -1.24
CA TRP A 96 -9.86 7.86 -1.10
C TRP A 96 -10.16 9.18 -1.80
N ASN A 97 -10.69 9.15 -3.02
CA ASN A 97 -11.02 10.37 -3.77
C ASN A 97 -12.15 11.17 -3.10
N GLU A 98 -13.12 10.50 -2.46
CA GLU A 98 -14.16 11.17 -1.68
C GLU A 98 -13.58 11.84 -0.43
N LEU A 99 -12.68 11.16 0.29
CA LEU A 99 -11.98 11.71 1.45
C LEU A 99 -11.11 12.91 1.06
N ASP A 100 -10.33 12.80 -0.01
CA ASP A 100 -9.51 13.89 -0.54
C ASP A 100 -10.37 15.11 -0.87
N THR A 101 -11.46 14.91 -1.63
CA THR A 101 -12.43 15.96 -1.96
C THR A 101 -12.99 16.63 -0.70
N ALA A 102 -13.33 15.85 0.33
CA ALA A 102 -13.86 16.38 1.58
C ALA A 102 -12.81 17.21 2.35
N LEU A 103 -11.56 16.72 2.42
CA LEU A 103 -10.45 17.42 3.08
C LEU A 103 -10.06 18.70 2.34
N THR A 104 -10.01 18.67 1.01
CA THR A 104 -9.71 19.85 0.17
C THR A 104 -10.71 20.98 0.41
N ARG A 105 -11.99 20.67 0.66
CA ARG A 105 -12.98 21.72 1.00
C ARG A 105 -12.64 22.47 2.29
N PHE A 106 -12.01 21.81 3.27
CA PHE A 106 -11.57 22.46 4.50
C PHE A 106 -10.27 23.26 4.31
N THR A 107 -9.39 22.84 3.41
CA THR A 107 -8.15 23.57 3.12
C THR A 107 -8.39 24.79 2.22
N ASP A 108 -9.30 24.68 1.26
CA ASP A 108 -9.64 25.75 0.33
C ASP A 108 -10.65 26.76 0.92
N GLY A 109 -11.45 26.31 1.91
CA GLY A 109 -12.41 27.13 2.63
C GLY A 109 -11.80 28.09 3.67
N GLY A 110 -10.50 28.01 3.95
CA GLY A 110 -9.79 28.89 4.88
C GLY A 110 -9.40 30.27 4.31
N ASN A 111 -9.81 30.58 3.08
CA ASN A 111 -9.52 31.86 2.41
C ASN A 111 -10.78 32.72 2.19
N ARG A 112 -11.78 32.59 3.07
CA ARG A 112 -12.97 33.44 3.13
C ARG A 112 -13.08 34.15 4.47
#